data_AF-A0A2V9WCY0-F1
#
_entry.id   AF-A0A2V9WCY0-F1
#
_cell.length_a   1.000
_cell.length_b   1.000
_cell.length_c   1.000
_cell.angle_alpha   90.00
_cell.angle_beta   90.00
_cell.angle_gamma   90.00
#
_symmetry.space_group_name_H-M   'P 1'
#
loop_
_entity.id
_entity.type
_entity.pdbx_description
1 polymer ?
#
loop_
_entity_poly.entity_id
_entity_poly.type
_entity_poly.pdbx_seq_one_letter_code
_entity_poly.pdbx_strand_id
1 'polypeptide(L)' 'MNRGLEPTYLIYVRSADGSEDLAGSFFTLEEAKLRVRLMAQKSGRSHYIYDSLKHEVIEERTQSDFGVSG' A
#
# COMPACT_ATOMS: atom_id res chain seq x y z
N MET A 1 10.65 -14.70 -16.16
CA MET A 1 11.04 -13.41 -15.55
C MET A 1 10.40 -13.34 -14.16
N ASN A 2 11.21 -13.37 -13.10
CA ASN A 2 10.74 -13.29 -11.70
C ASN A 2 10.41 -11.83 -11.35
N ARG A 3 9.19 -11.39 -11.65
CA ARG A 3 8.71 -10.00 -11.43
C ARG A 3 8.60 -9.57 -9.95
N GLY A 4 8.82 -10.48 -8.99
CA GLY A 4 8.70 -10.19 -7.56
C GLY A 4 9.95 -9.56 -6.92
N LEU A 5 11.09 -9.52 -7.63
CA LEU A 5 12.39 -9.15 -7.04
C LEU A 5 12.83 -7.71 -7.30
N GLU A 6 12.22 -7.00 -8.25
CA GLU A 6 12.61 -5.62 -8.59
C GLU A 6 11.71 -4.59 -7.88
N PRO A 7 12.31 -3.57 -7.22
CA PRO A 7 11.55 -2.54 -6.52
C PRO A 7 10.88 -1.60 -7.52
N THR A 8 9.59 -1.84 -7.75
CA THR A 8 8.77 -1.15 -8.75
C THR A 8 7.42 -0.72 -8.19
N TYR A 9 7.11 -1.09 -6.94
CA TYR A 9 5.84 -0.79 -6.30
C TYR A 9 5.96 0.44 -5.41
N LEU A 10 5.00 1.34 -5.52
CA LEU A 10 4.86 2.49 -4.64
C LEU A 10 3.73 2.24 -3.64
N ILE A 11 3.90 2.76 -2.42
CA ILE A 11 2.81 2.81 -1.44
C ILE A 11 2.30 4.24 -1.40
N TYR A 12 0.99 4.42 -1.47
CA TYR A 12 0.37 5.70 -1.16
C TYR A 12 -0.77 5.52 -0.17
N VAL A 13 -0.99 6.54 0.64
CA VAL A 13 -1.98 6.56 1.71
C VAL A 13 -3.05 7.55 1.32
N ARG A 14 -4.30 7.10 1.21
CA ARG A 14 -5.45 8.00 1.04
C ARG A 14 -6.16 8.17 2.37
N SER A 15 -6.19 9.41 2.84
CA SER A 15 -6.98 9.80 4.01
C SER A 15 -8.46 9.90 3.64
N ALA A 16 -9.33 9.91 4.65
CA ALA A 16 -10.79 9.97 4.44
C ALA A 16 -11.26 11.28 3.78
N ASP A 17 -10.47 12.34 3.87
CA ASP A 17 -10.70 13.63 3.21
C ASP A 17 -10.28 13.63 1.72
N GLY A 18 -9.81 12.49 1.20
CA GLY A 18 -9.34 12.35 -0.17
C GLY A 18 -7.91 12.82 -0.39
N SER A 19 -7.19 13.27 0.66
CA SER A 19 -5.78 13.60 0.54
C SER A 19 -4.93 12.35 0.31
N GLU A 20 -4.02 12.42 -0.66
CA GLU A 20 -3.12 11.32 -1.03
C GLU A 20 -1.69 11.68 -0.64
N ASP A 21 -1.07 10.83 0.18
CA ASP A 21 0.31 10.96 0.62
C ASP A 21 1.13 9.80 0.03
N LEU A 22 2.09 10.11 -0.83
CA LEU A 22 2.97 9.12 -1.46
C LEU A 22 4.12 8.81 -0.49
N ALA A 23 4.23 7.55 -0.07
CA ALA A 23 5.46 7.07 0.55
C ALA A 23 6.52 6.97 -0.55
N GLY A 24 7.37 7.99 -0.66
CA GLY A 24 8.27 8.25 -1.79
C GLY A 24 9.43 7.24 -2.02
N SER A 25 9.23 5.95 -1.80
CA SER A 25 10.22 4.91 -2.07
C SER A 25 9.61 3.76 -2.86
N PHE A 26 10.37 3.21 -3.80
CA PHE A 26 10.02 1.99 -4.50
C PHE A 26 10.33 0.76 -3.64
N PHE A 27 9.42 -0.20 -3.63
CA PHE A 27 9.50 -1.43 -2.88
C PHE A 27 9.33 -2.62 -3.81
N THR A 28 9.88 -3.78 -3.43
CA THR A 28 9.42 -5.05 -4.00
C THR A 28 7.96 -5.30 -3.60
N LEU A 29 7.27 -6.23 -4.29
CA LEU A 29 5.87 -6.53 -3.99
C LEU A 29 5.69 -7.03 -2.54
N GLU A 30 6.61 -7.85 -2.06
CA GLU A 30 6.57 -8.40 -0.70
C GLU A 30 6.81 -7.32 0.36
N GLU A 31 7.80 -6.46 0.15
CA GLU A 31 8.04 -5.31 1.03
C GLU A 31 6.85 -4.35 1.06
N ALA A 32 6.24 -4.09 -0.10
CA ALA A 32 5.08 -3.22 -0.21
C ALA A 32 3.91 -3.76 0.62
N LYS A 33 3.60 -5.06 0.47
CA LYS A 33 2.55 -5.76 1.23
C LYS A 33 2.83 -5.74 2.73
N LEU A 34 4.07 -6.00 3.14
CA LEU A 34 4.44 -5.98 4.56
C LEU A 34 4.28 -4.58 5.16
N ARG A 35 4.74 -3.54 4.47
CA ARG A 35 4.62 -2.15 4.94
C ARG A 35 3.18 -1.69 5.01
N VAL A 36 2.38 -1.95 3.98
CA VAL A 36 0.95 -1.62 3.97
C VAL A 36 0.24 -2.27 5.15
N ARG A 37 0.53 -3.54 5.44
CA ARG A 37 -0.02 -4.23 6.62
C ARG A 37 0.34 -3.55 7.94
N LEU A 38 1.61 -3.13 8.11
CA LEU A 38 2.08 -2.45 9.31
C LEU A 38 1.48 -1.03 9.46
N MET A 39 1.28 -0.33 8.35
CA MET A 39 0.74 1.04 8.33
C MET A 39 -0.78 1.07 8.51
N ALA A 40 -1.51 0.18 7.83
CA ALA A 40 -2.96 0.07 7.93
C ALA A 40 -3.44 -0.30 9.34
N GLN A 41 -2.66 -1.10 10.07
CA GLN A 41 -2.94 -1.39 11.49
C GLN A 41 -2.84 -0.15 12.40
N LYS A 42 -2.07 0.87 12.01
CA LYS A 42 -1.75 2.01 12.89
C LYS A 42 -2.55 3.28 12.59
N SER A 43 -2.97 3.50 11.34
CA SER A 43 -3.39 4.85 10.93
C SER A 43 -4.88 5.04 10.64
N GLY A 44 -5.70 3.99 10.62
CA GLY A 44 -7.12 4.12 10.23
C GLY A 44 -7.36 4.68 8.83
N ARG A 45 -6.29 4.79 8.01
CA ARG A 45 -6.33 5.28 6.64
C ARG A 45 -6.31 4.10 5.66
N SER A 46 -6.73 4.38 4.43
CA SER A 46 -6.65 3.43 3.32
C SER A 46 -5.25 3.48 2.72
N HIS A 47 -4.63 2.32 2.55
CA HIS A 47 -3.28 2.19 1.99
C HIS A 47 -3.36 1.39 0.70
N TYR A 48 -2.58 1.81 -0.28
CA TYR A 48 -2.65 1.28 -1.63
C TYR A 48 -1.25 0.91 -2.09
N ILE A 49 -1.18 -0.18 -2.85
CA ILE A 49 0.02 -0.59 -3.57
C ILE A 49 -0.19 -0.27 -5.05
N TYR A 50 0.66 0.59 -5.58
CA TYR A 50 0.68 1.00 -6.98
C TYR A 50 1.81 0.31 -7.73
N ASP A 51 1.49 -0.32 -8.85
CA ASP A 51 2.47 -0.87 -9.79
C ASP A 51 2.89 0.24 -10.76
N SER A 52 4.12 0.73 -10.63
CA SER A 52 4.62 1.82 -11.48
C SER A 52 4.88 1.41 -12.93
N LEU A 53 5.02 0.12 -13.22
CA LEU A 53 5.24 -0.36 -14.58
C LEU A 53 3.95 -0.48 -15.36
N LYS A 54 2.87 -0.87 -14.67
CA LYS A 54 1.55 -1.04 -15.28
C LYS A 54 0.63 0.17 -15.10
N HIS A 55 1.04 1.12 -14.27
CA HIS A 55 0.28 2.30 -13.93
C HIS A 55 -1.09 1.99 -13.33
N GLU A 56 -1.15 0.99 -12.45
CA GLU A 56 -2.41 0.53 -11.83
C GLU A 56 -2.26 0.26 -10.33
N VAL A 57 -3.38 0.32 -9.61
CA VAL A 57 -3.48 -0.09 -8.21
C VAL A 57 -3.71 -1.59 -8.16
N ILE A 58 -2.83 -2.32 -7.48
CA ILE A 58 -2.90 -3.78 -7.43
C ILE A 58 -3.46 -4.31 -6.11
N GLU A 59 -3.42 -3.50 -5.05
CA GLU A 59 -3.96 -3.88 -3.74
C GLU A 59 -4.42 -2.65 -2.97
N GLU A 60 -5.59 -2.73 -2.35
CA GLU A 60 -6.13 -1.77 -1.39
C GLU A 60 -6.24 -2.48 -0.03
N ARG A 61 -5.78 -1.82 1.03
CA ARG A 61 -5.94 -2.28 2.42
C ARG A 61 -6.43 -1.17 3.30
N THR A 62 -7.53 -1.43 4.00
CA THR A 62 -8.10 -0.55 5.01
C THR A 62 -7.90 -1.12 6.40
N GLN A 63 -8.11 -0.32 7.45
CA GLN A 63 -8.14 -0.83 8.82
C GLN A 63 -9.25 -1.90 9.00
N SER A 64 -10.36 -1.75 8.27
CA SER A 64 -11.51 -2.67 8.32
C SER A 64 -11.16 -4.08 7.83
N ASP A 65 -10.21 -4.23 6.91
CA ASP A 65 -9.71 -5.53 6.44
C ASP A 65 -9.03 -6.36 7.55
N PHE A 66 -8.56 -5.71 8.63
CA PHE A 66 -7.86 -6.38 9.73
C PHE A 66 -8.77 -6.73 10.92
N GLY A 67 -10.08 -6.50 10.81
CA GLY A 67 -11.06 -7.01 11.76
C GLY A 67 -10.90 -6.52 13.20
N VAL A 68 -10.35 -5.32 13.40
CA VAL A 68 -10.34 -4.68 14.73
C VAL A 68 -11.70 -4.00 14.93
N SER A 69 -12.74 -4.82 15.11
CA SER A 69 -13.98 -4.34 15.73
C SER A 69 -13.62 -3.94 17.16
N GLY A 70 -13.87 -2.68 17.50
CA GLY A 70 -13.63 -2.12 18.83
C GLY A 70 -14.39 -2.83 19.94
#